data_AF-A0A176NIC2-F1
#
_entry.id   AF-A0A176NIC2-F1
#
_cell.length_a   1.000
_cell.length_b   1.000
_cell.length_c   1.000
_cell.angle_alpha   90.00
_cell.angle_beta   90.00
_cell.angle_gamma   90.00
#
_symmetry.space_group_name_H-M   'P 1'
#
loop_
_entity.id
_entity.type
_entity.pdbx_description
1 polymer ?
#
loop_
_entity_poly.entity_id
_entity_poly.type
_entity_poly.pdbx_seq_one_letter_code
_entity_poly.pdbx_strand_id
1 'polypeptide(L)'
;MLKARLELEKRHLCPTFANTHAGIVSFDLRLDIDRDLLALADGNSHRAYYLPWNPDAGFYVDLPATPTGNDPLLFLTANLTGCCVGIQNFGGFIRVRHYNLYTTGNQNPIFSQDDLFRYGTNVSWLLPSDKYNVPAIQRAAPYTHGGPWAEAVLWGEYVATYWPFTSKWHFYYQNGNANKVIHELNYQ
;
A
#
# COMPACT_ATOMS: atom_id res chain seq x y z
N MET A 1 12.06 -9.34 5.77
CA MET A 1 11.34 -8.14 5.29
C MET A 1 11.22 -8.23 3.78
N LEU A 2 9.99 -8.21 3.26
CA LEU A 2 9.60 -8.54 1.87
C LEU A 2 10.31 -7.65 0.86
N LYS A 3 10.46 -6.35 1.18
CA LYS A 3 11.24 -5.37 0.42
C LYS A 3 12.64 -5.86 0.09
N ALA A 4 13.41 -6.26 1.11
CA ALA A 4 14.81 -6.65 0.93
C ALA A 4 14.95 -7.88 0.02
N ARG A 5 13.96 -8.79 0.06
CA ARG A 5 13.91 -9.95 -0.83
C ARG A 5 13.55 -9.57 -2.27
N LEU A 6 12.53 -8.73 -2.46
CA LEU A 6 12.15 -8.21 -3.79
C LEU A 6 13.33 -7.49 -4.46
N GLU A 7 14.12 -6.73 -3.70
CA GLU A 7 15.33 -6.05 -4.20
C GLU A 7 16.45 -7.02 -4.55
N LEU A 8 16.72 -8.01 -3.68
CA LEU A 8 17.75 -9.02 -3.89
C LEU A 8 17.46 -9.86 -5.14
N GLU A 9 16.22 -10.33 -5.28
CA GLU A 9 15.79 -11.18 -6.38
C GLU A 9 15.44 -10.41 -7.65
N LYS A 10 15.33 -9.07 -7.56
CA LYS A 10 14.88 -8.19 -8.65
C LYS A 10 13.53 -8.66 -9.21
N ARG A 11 12.52 -8.76 -8.35
CA ARG A 11 11.18 -9.24 -8.74
C ARG A 11 10.09 -8.20 -8.52
N HIS A 12 9.05 -8.30 -9.34
CA HIS A 12 7.80 -7.57 -9.15
C HIS A 12 6.88 -8.38 -8.25
N LEU A 13 6.28 -7.71 -7.26
CA LEU A 13 5.29 -8.32 -6.37
C LEU A 13 3.93 -8.41 -7.09
N CYS A 14 3.28 -9.58 -7.06
CA CYS A 14 1.97 -9.79 -7.71
C CYS A 14 0.94 -10.38 -6.71
N PRO A 15 0.32 -9.58 -5.84
CA PRO A 15 -0.64 -10.07 -4.86
C PRO A 15 -2.00 -10.43 -5.51
N THR A 16 -2.30 -11.73 -5.64
CA THR A 16 -3.55 -12.24 -6.22
C THR A 16 -4.50 -12.85 -5.18
N PHE A 17 -5.18 -12.01 -4.39
CA PHE A 17 -6.13 -12.51 -3.39
C PHE A 17 -7.53 -12.70 -3.98
N ALA A 18 -8.12 -13.88 -3.77
CA ALA A 18 -9.51 -14.17 -4.14
C ALA A 18 -10.56 -13.49 -3.24
N ASN A 19 -10.14 -12.72 -2.22
CA ASN A 19 -11.02 -12.14 -1.21
C ASN A 19 -11.47 -10.71 -1.55
N THR A 20 -12.77 -10.47 -1.44
CA THR A 20 -13.40 -9.15 -1.69
C THR A 20 -13.56 -8.28 -0.45
N HIS A 21 -13.00 -8.68 0.70
CA HIS A 21 -13.19 -7.99 1.99
C HIS A 21 -11.87 -7.45 2.56
N ALA A 22 -11.92 -6.27 3.16
CA ALA A 22 -10.81 -5.67 3.89
C ALA A 22 -10.67 -6.32 5.28
N GLY A 23 -9.44 -6.56 5.73
CA GLY A 23 -9.19 -7.15 7.06
C GLY A 23 -7.91 -7.97 7.12
N ILE A 24 -7.81 -8.87 8.10
CA ILE A 24 -6.67 -9.79 8.21
C ILE A 24 -6.95 -11.02 7.38
N VAL A 25 -6.05 -11.33 6.45
CA VAL A 25 -6.10 -12.55 5.64
C VAL A 25 -4.98 -13.49 6.03
N SER A 26 -5.31 -14.78 6.02
CA SER A 26 -4.37 -15.88 6.10
C SER A 26 -4.12 -16.41 4.69
N PHE A 27 -2.87 -16.65 4.32
CA PHE A 27 -2.53 -17.16 3.00
C PHE A 27 -1.35 -18.13 3.04
N ASP A 28 -1.39 -19.12 2.13
CA ASP A 28 -0.26 -19.96 1.76
C ASP A 28 0.43 -19.30 0.55
N LEU A 29 1.71 -19.58 0.36
CA LEU A 29 2.59 -19.05 -0.68
C LEU A 29 2.25 -19.60 -2.08
N ARG A 30 0.97 -19.92 -2.34
CA ARG A 30 0.41 -20.30 -3.65
C ARG A 30 -0.21 -19.11 -4.39
N LEU A 31 -0.19 -17.92 -3.78
CA LEU A 31 -0.35 -16.65 -4.49
C LEU A 31 0.85 -16.49 -5.43
N ASP A 32 0.76 -15.68 -6.50
CA ASP A 32 1.93 -15.32 -7.34
C ASP A 32 2.99 -14.48 -6.58
N ILE A 33 2.93 -14.46 -5.25
CA ILE A 33 3.98 -14.06 -4.34
C ILE A 33 4.76 -15.33 -4.01
N ASP A 34 5.92 -15.47 -4.64
CA ASP A 34 6.80 -16.62 -4.47
C ASP A 34 7.05 -16.95 -2.99
N ARG A 35 7.14 -18.25 -2.70
CA ARG A 35 7.50 -18.78 -1.39
C ARG A 35 8.79 -18.15 -0.86
N ASP A 36 9.70 -17.82 -1.78
CA ASP A 36 11.01 -17.27 -1.46
C ASP A 36 10.99 -15.75 -1.18
N LEU A 37 9.91 -15.02 -1.48
CA LEU A 37 9.85 -13.56 -1.26
C LEU A 37 9.33 -13.16 0.12
N LEU A 38 8.46 -14.00 0.71
CA LEU A 38 7.93 -13.80 2.05
C LEU A 38 8.69 -14.65 3.05
N ALA A 39 9.71 -14.07 3.65
CA ALA A 39 10.55 -14.71 4.65
C ALA A 39 9.79 -15.15 5.90
N LEU A 40 9.21 -16.35 5.95
CA LEU A 40 8.82 -16.97 7.22
C LEU A 40 8.94 -18.50 7.12
N ALA A 41 9.47 -19.09 8.20
CA ALA A 41 9.82 -20.49 8.39
C ALA A 41 8.76 -21.48 7.87
N ASP A 42 9.23 -22.59 7.30
CA ASP A 42 8.41 -23.70 6.81
C ASP A 42 7.30 -24.09 7.81
N GLY A 43 6.05 -24.16 7.33
CA GLY A 43 4.94 -24.83 8.02
C GLY A 43 3.81 -23.98 8.58
N ASN A 44 3.85 -22.63 8.50
CA ASN A 44 2.79 -21.77 9.04
C ASN A 44 2.05 -20.96 7.96
N SER A 45 0.72 -20.83 8.10
CA SER A 45 -0.08 -19.86 7.36
C SER A 45 0.42 -18.44 7.63
N HIS A 46 0.81 -17.70 6.59
CA HIS A 46 1.19 -16.30 6.73
C HIS A 46 -0.06 -15.45 6.95
N ARG A 47 0.10 -14.32 7.64
CA ARG A 47 -0.98 -13.36 7.89
C ARG A 47 -0.57 -11.98 7.46
N ALA A 48 -1.48 -11.27 6.79
CA ALA A 48 -1.31 -9.86 6.42
C ALA A 48 -2.62 -9.11 6.64
N TYR A 49 -2.52 -7.82 6.88
CA TYR A 49 -3.64 -6.92 6.59
C TYR A 49 -3.81 -6.81 5.09
N TYR A 50 -5.03 -6.95 4.60
CA TYR A 50 -5.36 -6.87 3.18
C TYR A 50 -6.41 -5.81 2.91
N LEU A 51 -6.15 -4.98 1.90
CA LEU A 51 -7.09 -4.03 1.35
C LEU A 51 -7.47 -4.44 -0.08
N PRO A 52 -8.72 -4.88 -0.32
CA PRO A 52 -9.20 -5.09 -1.68
C PRO A 52 -9.46 -3.77 -2.40
N TRP A 53 -9.48 -3.83 -3.73
CA TRP A 53 -9.90 -2.72 -4.57
C TRP A 53 -11.26 -2.99 -5.21
N ASN A 54 -12.18 -2.05 -5.03
CA ASN A 54 -13.41 -1.97 -5.80
C ASN A 54 -13.76 -0.48 -5.95
N PRO A 55 -13.94 0.04 -7.18
CA PRO A 55 -14.18 1.46 -7.42
C PRO A 55 -15.42 2.01 -6.70
N ASP A 56 -16.40 1.17 -6.39
CA ASP A 56 -17.70 1.58 -5.84
C ASP A 56 -17.86 1.28 -4.34
N ALA A 57 -16.84 0.73 -3.68
CA ALA A 57 -16.97 0.21 -2.32
C ALA A 57 -16.27 1.02 -1.22
N GLY A 58 -15.33 1.92 -1.57
CA GLY A 58 -14.69 2.81 -0.61
C GLY A 58 -13.94 2.13 0.55
N PHE A 59 -13.42 0.91 0.32
CA PHE A 59 -12.76 0.09 1.35
C PHE A 59 -11.56 0.78 1.99
N TYR A 60 -11.31 0.46 3.25
CA TYR A 60 -10.11 0.87 3.98
C TYR A 60 -9.68 -0.22 4.95
N VAL A 61 -8.43 -0.15 5.39
CA VAL A 61 -7.91 -0.96 6.49
C VAL A 61 -7.19 -0.07 7.48
N ASP A 62 -7.36 -0.37 8.76
CA ASP A 62 -6.65 0.28 9.86
C ASP A 62 -5.54 -0.65 10.34
N LEU A 63 -4.30 -0.19 10.24
CA LEU A 63 -3.12 -0.86 10.76
C LEU A 63 -2.83 -0.29 12.15
N PRO A 64 -2.56 -1.11 13.17
CA PRO A 64 -2.17 -0.60 14.48
C PRO A 64 -0.85 0.18 14.36
N ALA A 65 -0.72 1.30 15.07
CA ALA A 65 0.52 2.09 15.07
C ALA A 65 1.72 1.26 15.57
N THR A 66 1.45 0.38 16.53
CA THR A 66 2.39 -0.63 17.05
C THR A 66 1.65 -1.97 17.09
N PRO A 67 1.88 -2.89 16.14
CA PRO A 67 1.33 -4.25 16.19
C PRO A 67 1.76 -4.95 17.49
N THR A 68 0.85 -5.71 18.11
CA THR A 68 1.10 -6.44 19.35
C THR A 68 0.63 -7.90 19.27
N GLY A 69 1.17 -8.76 20.13
CA GLY A 69 0.74 -10.16 20.21
C GLY A 69 0.82 -10.88 18.87
N ASN A 70 -0.35 -11.26 18.33
CA ASN A 70 -0.49 -12.00 17.07
C ASN A 70 -0.90 -11.10 15.89
N ASP A 71 -0.74 -9.79 15.98
CA ASP A 71 -1.04 -8.88 14.86
C ASP A 71 -0.11 -9.14 13.67
N PRO A 72 -0.64 -9.11 12.42
CA PRO A 72 0.21 -9.16 11.24
C PRO A 72 1.21 -8.00 11.18
N LEU A 73 2.41 -8.28 10.69
CA LEU A 73 3.45 -7.26 10.45
C LEU A 73 3.56 -6.84 8.98
N LEU A 74 2.65 -7.36 8.15
CA LEU A 74 2.60 -7.13 6.71
C LEU A 74 1.24 -6.55 6.34
N PHE A 75 1.25 -5.56 5.47
CA PHE A 75 0.09 -5.02 4.78
C PHE A 75 0.26 -5.25 3.29
N LEU A 76 -0.78 -5.77 2.66
CA LEU A 76 -0.88 -6.00 1.22
C LEU A 76 -2.17 -5.33 0.73
N THR A 77 -2.17 -4.92 -0.54
CA THR A 77 -3.38 -4.41 -1.18
C THR A 77 -3.53 -5.01 -2.55
N ALA A 78 -4.73 -4.90 -3.12
CA ALA A 78 -4.95 -5.22 -4.52
C ALA A 78 -4.05 -4.37 -5.42
N ASN A 79 -3.72 -4.93 -6.59
CA ASN A 79 -2.96 -4.26 -7.63
C ASN A 79 -3.55 -2.87 -7.97
N LEU A 80 -2.67 -1.90 -8.18
CA LEU A 80 -3.00 -0.52 -8.47
C LEU A 80 -3.23 -0.35 -9.98
N THR A 81 -4.49 -0.34 -10.38
CA THR A 81 -4.94 -0.22 -11.78
C THR A 81 -5.40 1.20 -12.11
N GLY A 82 -4.77 2.23 -11.53
CA GLY A 82 -5.16 3.64 -11.74
C GLY A 82 -6.02 4.25 -10.62
N CYS A 83 -6.06 3.62 -9.44
CA CYS A 83 -6.62 4.20 -8.22
C CYS A 83 -5.59 5.06 -7.47
N CYS A 84 -6.04 6.07 -6.72
CA CYS A 84 -5.16 6.72 -5.76
C CYS A 84 -5.10 5.89 -4.48
N VAL A 85 -3.99 5.94 -3.76
CA VAL A 85 -3.90 5.42 -2.39
C VAL A 85 -3.57 6.56 -1.44
N GLY A 86 -4.32 6.66 -0.35
CA GLY A 86 -4.02 7.56 0.76
C GLY A 86 -3.61 6.74 1.98
N ILE A 87 -2.48 7.11 2.57
CA ILE A 87 -1.96 6.54 3.81
C ILE A 87 -1.95 7.65 4.85
N GLN A 88 -2.69 7.44 5.94
CA GLN A 88 -2.93 8.46 6.94
C GLN A 88 -2.55 8.01 8.34
N ASN A 89 -1.87 8.90 9.07
CA ASN A 89 -1.57 8.70 10.48
C ASN A 89 -2.64 9.36 11.39
N PHE A 90 -3.25 8.59 12.28
CA PHE A 90 -4.19 9.08 13.30
C PHE A 90 -3.59 9.09 14.72
N GLY A 91 -2.28 8.84 14.88
CA GLY A 91 -1.59 8.81 16.18
C GLY A 91 -1.78 7.52 16.98
N GLY A 92 -2.86 6.77 16.76
CA GLY A 92 -3.08 5.42 17.35
C GLY A 92 -3.11 4.29 16.32
N PHE A 93 -3.41 4.61 15.07
CA PHE A 93 -3.46 3.67 13.95
C PHE A 93 -3.15 4.40 12.65
N ILE A 94 -2.88 3.63 11.60
CA ILE A 94 -2.62 4.10 10.25
C ILE A 94 -3.72 3.58 9.36
N ARG A 95 -4.44 4.48 8.69
CA ARG A 95 -5.48 4.09 7.75
C ARG A 95 -4.93 4.09 6.34
N VAL A 96 -5.13 2.99 5.63
CA VAL A 96 -4.85 2.89 4.20
C VAL A 96 -6.16 2.75 3.45
N ARG A 97 -6.35 3.53 2.39
CA ARG A 97 -7.57 3.53 1.56
C ARG A 97 -7.22 3.74 0.10
N HIS A 98 -7.95 3.05 -0.78
CA HIS A 98 -7.96 3.34 -2.20
C HIS A 98 -9.07 4.33 -2.56
N TYR A 99 -8.81 5.20 -3.52
CA TYR A 99 -9.74 6.22 -3.98
C TYR A 99 -9.86 6.22 -5.49
N ASN A 100 -11.08 6.43 -5.98
CA ASN A 100 -11.33 6.82 -7.37
C ASN A 100 -11.71 8.31 -7.40
N LEU A 101 -10.71 9.18 -7.28
CA LEU A 101 -10.95 10.62 -7.22
C LEU A 101 -11.36 11.14 -8.60
N TYR A 102 -12.42 11.94 -8.66
CA TYR A 102 -12.73 12.74 -9.84
C TYR A 102 -11.62 13.77 -10.08
N THR A 103 -11.49 14.24 -11.31
CA THR A 103 -10.55 15.30 -11.67
C THR A 103 -11.29 16.55 -12.13
N THR A 104 -10.72 17.72 -11.81
CA THR A 104 -11.04 18.97 -12.53
C THR A 104 -10.13 19.11 -13.75
N GLY A 105 -10.37 20.16 -14.56
CA GLY A 105 -9.60 20.57 -15.74
C GLY A 105 -8.18 20.01 -15.84
N ASN A 106 -7.18 20.66 -15.22
CA ASN A 106 -5.76 20.28 -15.31
C ASN A 106 -5.40 18.98 -14.57
N GLN A 107 -6.28 17.97 -14.59
CA GLN A 107 -6.12 16.68 -13.91
C GLN A 107 -5.90 16.81 -12.39
N ASN A 108 -6.35 17.92 -11.79
CA ASN A 108 -6.27 18.10 -10.35
C ASN A 108 -7.36 17.26 -9.67
N PRO A 109 -7.03 16.35 -8.75
CA PRO A 109 -8.02 15.53 -8.06
C PRO A 109 -8.97 16.41 -7.22
N ILE A 110 -10.25 16.04 -7.24
CA ILE A 110 -11.29 16.58 -6.39
C ILE A 110 -11.40 15.69 -5.17
N PHE A 111 -11.07 16.25 -4.03
CA PHE A 111 -11.35 15.65 -2.72
C PHE A 111 -12.72 16.15 -2.27
N SER A 112 -13.57 15.26 -1.75
CA SER A 112 -14.81 15.72 -1.11
C SER A 112 -14.51 16.60 0.11
N GLN A 113 -15.48 17.38 0.61
CA GLN A 113 -15.26 18.16 1.85
C GLN A 113 -14.96 17.26 3.06
N ASP A 114 -15.58 16.08 3.11
CA ASP A 114 -15.25 15.06 4.09
C ASP A 114 -13.81 14.57 3.93
N ASP A 115 -13.36 14.40 2.69
CA ASP A 115 -11.97 14.06 2.39
C ASP A 115 -11.03 15.19 2.82
N LEU A 116 -11.31 16.45 2.55
CA LEU A 116 -10.45 17.58 2.94
C LEU A 116 -10.40 17.81 4.46
N PHE A 117 -11.54 17.64 5.15
CA PHE A 117 -11.64 17.74 6.60
C PHE A 117 -10.98 16.55 7.31
N ARG A 118 -11.07 15.35 6.73
CA ARG A 118 -10.47 14.11 7.26
C ARG A 118 -9.01 13.94 6.85
N TYR A 119 -8.56 14.46 5.71
CA TYR A 119 -7.23 14.24 5.09
C TYR A 119 -6.34 15.47 5.15
N GLY A 120 -6.28 16.12 6.31
CA GLY A 120 -5.37 17.24 6.56
C GLY A 120 -3.88 16.92 6.33
N THR A 121 -3.00 17.64 7.00
CA THR A 121 -1.55 17.62 6.73
C THR A 121 -0.83 16.26 6.89
N ASN A 122 -1.48 15.23 7.45
CA ASN A 122 -0.87 13.96 7.87
C ASN A 122 -1.21 12.78 6.93
N VAL A 123 -1.38 13.07 5.64
CA VAL A 123 -1.62 12.06 4.61
C VAL A 123 -0.48 12.04 3.63
N SER A 124 -0.12 10.84 3.19
CA SER A 124 0.81 10.62 2.10
C SER A 124 0.07 9.91 0.98
N TRP A 125 0.20 10.46 -0.22
CA TRP A 125 -0.57 10.04 -1.37
C TRP A 125 0.31 9.29 -2.37
N LEU A 126 -0.27 8.27 -2.98
CA LEU A 126 0.28 7.57 -4.14
C LEU A 126 -0.73 7.71 -5.27
N LEU A 127 -0.38 8.46 -6.32
CA LEU A 127 -1.29 8.76 -7.43
C LEU A 127 -0.72 8.30 -8.78
N PRO A 128 -1.58 7.82 -9.70
CA PRO A 128 -1.16 7.50 -11.06
C PRO A 128 -0.83 8.78 -11.84
N SER A 129 0.40 8.88 -12.35
CA SER A 129 0.91 10.09 -13.00
C SER A 129 0.28 10.41 -14.36
N ASP A 130 -0.35 9.43 -14.98
CA ASP A 130 -1.09 9.54 -16.24
C ASP A 130 -2.52 10.07 -16.05
N LYS A 131 -3.07 9.96 -14.83
CA LYS A 131 -4.44 10.40 -14.51
C LYS A 131 -4.50 11.69 -13.69
N TYR A 132 -3.50 11.96 -12.84
CA TYR A 132 -3.51 13.11 -11.92
C TYR A 132 -2.27 13.98 -12.06
N ASN A 133 -2.46 15.28 -11.85
CA ASN A 133 -1.38 16.25 -11.68
C ASN A 133 -0.74 16.11 -10.30
N VAL A 134 0.07 15.06 -10.12
CA VAL A 134 0.74 14.71 -8.86
C VAL A 134 1.54 15.87 -8.26
N PRO A 135 2.31 16.67 -9.03
CA PRO A 135 3.06 17.80 -8.47
C PRO A 135 2.20 18.88 -7.80
N ALA A 136 0.91 18.97 -8.14
CA ALA A 136 -0.01 19.91 -7.50
C ALA A 136 -0.50 19.45 -6.11
N ILE A 137 -0.19 18.21 -5.71
CA ILE A 137 -0.64 17.61 -4.45
C ILE A 137 0.53 17.52 -3.47
N GLN A 138 0.35 18.10 -2.29
CA GLN A 138 1.36 17.99 -1.23
C GLN A 138 1.49 16.55 -0.74
N ARG A 139 2.73 16.13 -0.42
CA ARG A 139 3.05 14.79 0.10
C ARG A 139 2.57 13.65 -0.82
N ALA A 140 2.52 13.90 -2.12
CA ALA A 140 2.17 12.92 -3.13
C ALA A 140 3.41 12.36 -3.85
N ALA A 141 3.40 11.05 -4.08
CA ALA A 141 4.33 10.36 -4.96
C ALA A 141 3.58 9.86 -6.21
N PRO A 142 4.23 9.91 -7.39
CA PRO A 142 3.67 9.35 -8.60
C PRO A 142 3.93 7.84 -8.68
N TYR A 143 3.02 7.11 -9.31
CA TYR A 143 3.30 5.79 -9.86
C TYR A 143 2.83 5.69 -11.30
N THR A 144 3.37 4.71 -12.02
CA THR A 144 2.94 4.34 -13.37
C THR A 144 2.36 2.94 -13.36
N HIS A 145 1.22 2.74 -14.01
CA HIS A 145 0.68 1.42 -14.33
C HIS A 145 0.60 1.25 -15.85
N GLY A 146 0.76 0.03 -16.34
CA GLY A 146 0.86 -0.29 -17.78
C GLY A 146 -0.38 -0.95 -18.38
N GLY A 147 -1.50 -0.99 -17.66
CA GLY A 147 -2.70 -1.74 -18.04
C GLY A 147 -2.77 -3.13 -17.40
N PRO A 148 -3.64 -4.03 -17.90
CA PRO A 148 -3.74 -5.40 -17.37
C PRO A 148 -2.39 -6.11 -17.46
N TRP A 149 -1.96 -6.79 -16.39
CA TRP A 149 -0.69 -7.51 -16.27
C TRP A 149 0.56 -6.65 -16.15
N ALA A 150 0.39 -5.34 -16.02
CA ALA A 150 1.44 -4.36 -15.79
C ALA A 150 1.02 -3.42 -14.66
N GLU A 151 0.30 -3.93 -13.67
CA GLU A 151 -0.21 -3.13 -12.57
C GLU A 151 0.92 -2.67 -11.65
N ALA A 152 0.77 -1.48 -11.09
CA ALA A 152 1.63 -1.09 -9.98
C ALA A 152 1.17 -1.79 -8.71
N VAL A 153 2.04 -1.87 -7.71
CA VAL A 153 1.74 -2.53 -6.43
C VAL A 153 2.24 -1.70 -5.28
N LEU A 154 1.53 -1.77 -4.16
CA LEU A 154 1.86 -1.15 -2.88
C LEU A 154 1.81 -2.22 -1.80
N TRP A 155 2.73 -2.16 -0.84
CA TRP A 155 2.66 -2.95 0.38
C TRP A 155 3.24 -2.16 1.54
N GLY A 156 2.99 -2.65 2.74
CA GLY A 156 3.50 -2.07 3.99
C GLY A 156 4.15 -3.13 4.86
N GLU A 157 5.22 -2.78 5.55
CA GLU A 157 5.89 -3.64 6.51
C GLU A 157 6.12 -2.90 7.82
N TYR A 158 5.73 -3.50 8.94
CA TYR A 158 6.09 -2.96 10.24
C TYR A 158 7.51 -3.36 10.58
N VAL A 159 8.40 -2.36 10.72
CA VAL A 159 9.79 -2.58 11.10
C VAL A 159 9.93 -2.20 12.56
N ALA A 160 10.08 -3.21 13.42
CA ALA A 160 10.43 -3.00 14.82
C ALA A 160 11.93 -2.76 14.94
N THR A 161 12.33 -1.57 15.41
CA THR A 161 13.73 -1.25 15.69
C THR A 161 13.92 -0.85 17.14
N TYR A 162 15.07 -1.21 17.70
CA TYR A 162 15.48 -0.70 19.00
C TYR A 162 16.04 0.73 18.86
N TRP A 163 15.92 1.51 19.94
CA TRP A 163 16.41 2.88 20.04
C TRP A 163 17.85 3.02 19.48
N PRO A 164 18.20 4.06 18.70
CA PRO A 164 17.52 5.35 18.51
C PRO A 164 16.48 5.40 17.38
N PHE A 165 16.14 4.26 16.77
CA PHE A 165 15.23 4.22 15.62
C PHE A 165 13.79 3.96 16.08
N THR A 166 12.85 4.78 15.60
CA THR A 166 11.43 4.65 15.92
C THR A 166 10.80 3.53 15.08
N SER A 167 10.31 2.47 15.73
CA SER A 167 9.52 1.42 15.07
C SER A 167 8.29 2.02 14.39
N LYS A 168 8.10 1.74 13.10
CA LYS A 168 6.97 2.24 12.32
C LYS A 168 6.63 1.31 11.16
N TRP A 169 5.46 1.54 10.56
CA TRP A 169 5.19 1.00 9.24
C TRP A 169 6.02 1.72 8.19
N HIS A 170 6.49 0.97 7.21
CA HIS A 170 7.10 1.49 6.01
C HIS A 170 6.28 1.02 4.83
N PHE A 171 5.95 1.94 3.91
CA PHE A 171 5.15 1.62 2.72
C PHE A 171 5.99 1.73 1.47
N TYR A 172 5.99 0.69 0.66
CA TYR A 172 6.81 0.57 -0.54
C TYR A 172 5.92 0.29 -1.73
N TYR A 173 6.34 0.74 -2.91
CA TYR A 173 5.61 0.46 -4.13
C TYR A 173 6.55 0.11 -5.28
N GLN A 174 6.01 -0.57 -6.29
CA GLN A 174 6.66 -0.82 -7.55
C GLN A 174 5.73 -0.32 -8.66
N ASN A 175 6.32 0.35 -9.65
CA ASN A 175 5.61 0.68 -10.87
C ASN A 175 5.27 -0.59 -11.66
N GLY A 176 4.26 -0.50 -12.51
CA GLY A 176 3.92 -1.55 -13.47
C GLY A 176 5.11 -2.05 -14.25
N ASN A 177 5.30 -3.37 -14.28
CA ASN A 177 6.43 -4.06 -14.94
C ASN A 177 7.83 -3.64 -14.46
N ALA A 178 7.93 -2.97 -13.30
CA ALA A 178 9.20 -2.58 -12.71
C ALA A 178 9.54 -3.50 -11.53
N ASN A 179 10.73 -4.09 -11.57
CA ASN A 179 11.27 -4.85 -10.45
C ASN A 179 11.93 -3.94 -9.40
N LYS A 180 12.13 -2.66 -9.74
CA LYS A 180 12.72 -1.68 -8.84
C LYS A 180 11.71 -1.29 -7.76
N VAL A 181 12.05 -1.58 -6.51
CA VAL A 181 11.31 -1.06 -5.36
C VAL A 181 11.54 0.45 -5.27
N ILE A 182 10.44 1.21 -5.19
CA ILE A 182 10.47 2.66 -5.03
C ILE A 182 10.13 2.97 -3.57
N HIS A 183 10.98 3.81 -2.96
CA HIS A 183 11.09 3.95 -1.51
C HIS A 183 10.03 4.88 -0.88
N GLU A 184 9.87 4.62 0.42
CA GLU A 184 8.90 5.07 1.42
C GLU A 184 8.04 6.31 1.14
N LEU A 185 6.72 6.08 1.09
CA LEU A 185 5.73 7.14 1.24
C LEU A 185 5.87 7.72 2.66
N ASN A 186 6.51 8.88 2.78
CA ASN A 186 6.75 9.53 4.08
C ASN A 186 5.43 9.96 4.68
N TYR A 187 4.85 9.18 5.58
CA TYR A 187 3.68 9.55 6.36
C TYR A 187 4.13 9.95 7.78
N GLN A 188 4.21 11.28 8.00
CA GLN A 188 4.28 11.90 9.33
C GLN A 188 2.87 12.06 9.86
#